data_AF-A0A2V6HTS7-F1
#
_entry.id   AF-A0A2V6HTS7-F1
#
_cell.length_a   1.000
_cell.length_b   1.000
_cell.length_c   1.000
_cell.angle_alpha   90.00
_cell.angle_beta   90.00
_cell.angle_gamma   90.00
#
_symmetry.space_group_name_H-M   'P 1'
#
loop_
_entity.id
_entity.type
_entity.pdbx_description
1 polymer ?
#
loop_
_entity_poly.entity_id
_entity_poly.type
_entity_poly.pdbx_seq_one_letter_code
_entity_poly.pdbx_strand_id
1 'polypeptide(L)'
;MSTRGQRQSYECAPVAADAKAGRIARELKIFLEKTTSRSRAHRSRRRRPAISFDDVFAPALTFAVNRLRGTTSPVAKKVLTNSTWDDLRRHLAKRLAFALTPTLRLQQNAAKAVARSLEAGNRRRNRQPGDDITLLETIFEFPDLLETAARLISGWIDAQHELFARLLRDKADLCSRFLRHRQPFRVTGIRPGLSDPHEGGKTVTMIEFAGNSRVIYKPRASDREQLWFEALRWLNQNGVGVSFRMPKMLARRTYTWMEFLPTMSCRSLRAVRLFYFRWGTQAALAQILSATDLHRDNWLATGSQPILVDAEVIGETESPLRERNNSLHRESLPPLLRTGLLPLTPRDRVGFYRGIAPLDAAIPETATPSCWPRYRRVSQKASRYVNELVRGFEAVVGVFATPELVREFFHEIILPVRRQELGRVLLRASAQYGRLLRDSFEAGNMISAGERWRRLARACCASAPNRRVALAEARSLLRCDIPKFRTRRRTVPVSWKRFSAAIAELKDSSRLLRRRVLLGTGVHRAKKASGSLR
;
A
#
# COMPACT_ATOMS: atom_id res chain seq x y z
N MET A 1 -34.92 -27.06 -13.77
CA MET A 1 -33.62 -27.25 -13.08
C MET A 1 -33.00 -25.89 -12.81
N SER A 2 -33.11 -25.41 -11.56
CA SER A 2 -32.64 -24.09 -11.13
C SER A 2 -31.12 -24.05 -11.05
N THR A 3 -30.49 -23.18 -11.83
CA THR A 3 -29.10 -22.77 -11.66
C THR A 3 -28.98 -22.02 -10.33
N ARG A 4 -28.74 -22.77 -9.24
CA ARG A 4 -28.21 -22.21 -7.98
C ARG A 4 -26.83 -21.62 -8.26
N GLY A 5 -26.79 -20.40 -8.79
CA GLY A 5 -25.60 -19.58 -8.78
C GLY A 5 -25.17 -19.41 -7.33
N GLN A 6 -24.05 -20.01 -6.94
CA GLN A 6 -23.43 -19.75 -5.65
C GLN A 6 -23.20 -18.24 -5.55
N ARG A 7 -24.06 -17.53 -4.81
CA ARG A 7 -23.81 -16.13 -4.41
C ARG A 7 -22.60 -16.13 -3.49
N GLN A 8 -21.40 -16.07 -4.09
CA GLN A 8 -20.19 -15.78 -3.33
C GLN A 8 -20.41 -14.44 -2.64
N SER A 9 -20.43 -14.49 -1.32
CA SER A 9 -20.65 -13.32 -0.50
C SER A 9 -19.32 -12.93 0.15
N TYR A 10 -18.97 -11.66 0.03
CA TYR A 10 -17.73 -11.07 0.54
C TYR A 10 -18.06 -10.20 1.74
N GLU A 11 -17.12 -10.10 2.68
CA GLU A 11 -17.27 -9.23 3.84
C GLU A 11 -16.13 -8.23 3.88
N CYS A 12 -16.49 -6.97 4.14
CA CYS A 12 -15.53 -5.98 4.59
C CYS A 12 -15.21 -6.31 6.05
N ALA A 13 -13.96 -6.15 6.44
CA ALA A 13 -13.57 -6.33 7.83
C ALA A 13 -14.43 -5.43 8.75
N PRO A 14 -14.90 -5.95 9.90
CA PRO A 14 -15.62 -5.14 10.86
C PRO A 14 -14.67 -4.04 11.37
N VAL A 15 -15.15 -2.80 11.35
CA VAL A 15 -14.41 -1.68 11.93
C VAL A 15 -15.36 -1.00 12.91
N ALA A 16 -14.98 -1.02 14.18
CA ALA A 16 -15.66 -0.25 15.20
C ALA A 16 -15.42 1.25 15.02
N ALA A 17 -16.38 2.06 15.50
CA ALA A 17 -16.19 3.42 16.01
C ALA A 17 -16.35 4.63 15.07
N ASP A 18 -17.60 4.94 14.70
CA ASP A 18 -17.99 6.34 14.42
C ASP A 18 -18.21 7.14 15.73
N ALA A 19 -18.66 6.50 16.82
CA ALA A 19 -18.92 7.17 18.10
C ALA A 19 -17.67 7.75 18.79
N LYS A 20 -16.51 7.06 18.65
CA LYS A 20 -15.24 7.55 19.22
C LYS A 20 -14.69 8.75 18.44
N ALA A 21 -14.84 8.73 17.11
CA ALA A 21 -14.45 9.86 16.26
C ALA A 21 -15.25 11.12 16.64
N GLY A 22 -16.55 10.99 16.91
CA GLY A 22 -17.37 12.12 17.39
C GLY A 22 -16.90 12.71 18.73
N ARG A 23 -16.40 11.89 19.67
CA ARG A 23 -15.76 12.40 20.91
C ARG A 23 -14.47 13.16 20.60
N ILE A 24 -13.62 12.60 19.75
CA ILE A 24 -12.37 13.25 19.31
C ILE A 24 -12.65 14.57 18.60
N ALA A 25 -13.71 14.66 17.78
CA ALA A 25 -14.10 15.90 17.11
C ALA A 25 -14.43 17.01 18.10
N ARG A 26 -15.26 16.71 19.11
CA ARG A 26 -15.63 17.69 20.17
C ARG A 26 -14.41 18.16 20.94
N GLU A 27 -13.58 17.24 21.41
CA GLU A 27 -12.38 17.57 22.19
C GLU A 27 -11.34 18.34 21.36
N LEU A 28 -11.15 17.96 20.09
CA LEU A 28 -10.25 18.66 19.17
C LEU A 28 -10.74 20.09 18.93
N LYS A 29 -12.03 20.30 18.70
CA LYS A 29 -12.61 21.64 18.54
C LYS A 29 -12.32 22.54 19.76
N ILE A 30 -12.61 22.05 20.96
CA ILE A 30 -12.32 22.76 22.22
C ILE A 30 -10.82 23.09 22.33
N PHE A 31 -9.95 22.16 21.95
CA PHE A 31 -8.50 22.37 21.98
C PHE A 31 -8.05 23.44 20.99
N LEU A 32 -8.61 23.43 19.77
CA LEU A 32 -8.33 24.43 18.73
C LEU A 32 -8.79 25.82 19.15
N GLU A 33 -9.98 25.94 19.76
CA GLU A 33 -10.50 27.21 20.29
C GLU A 33 -9.56 27.79 21.36
N LYS A 34 -9.15 26.98 22.35
CA LYS A 34 -8.23 27.40 23.42
C LYS A 34 -6.86 27.83 22.90
N THR A 35 -6.31 27.11 21.93
CA THR A 35 -4.98 27.42 21.37
C THR A 35 -5.00 28.64 20.45
N THR A 36 -6.07 28.85 19.70
CA THR A 36 -6.25 30.02 18.83
C THR A 36 -6.39 31.30 19.65
N SER A 37 -7.16 31.27 20.76
CA SER A 37 -7.31 32.41 21.67
C SER A 37 -5.99 32.81 22.33
N ARG A 38 -5.20 31.83 22.79
CA ARG A 38 -3.85 32.08 23.36
C ARG A 38 -2.86 32.64 22.33
N SER A 39 -2.92 32.14 21.08
CA SER A 39 -2.09 32.64 19.98
C SER A 39 -2.43 34.10 19.66
N ARG A 40 -3.72 34.46 19.59
CA ARG A 40 -4.16 35.85 19.34
C ARG A 40 -3.71 36.82 20.44
N ALA A 41 -3.67 36.40 21.71
CA ALA A 41 -3.20 37.22 22.84
C ALA A 41 -1.67 37.46 22.85
N HIS A 42 -0.87 36.59 22.23
CA HIS A 42 0.60 36.70 22.17
C HIS A 42 1.15 37.20 20.81
N ARG A 43 0.28 37.65 19.89
CA ARG A 43 0.67 38.21 18.58
C ARG A 43 1.32 39.59 18.73
N SER A 44 2.61 39.64 19.06
CA SER A 44 3.42 40.88 19.01
C SER A 44 3.81 41.25 17.56
N ARG A 45 3.97 42.56 17.32
CA ARG A 45 4.19 43.26 16.04
C ARG A 45 5.53 42.95 15.31
N ARG A 46 6.01 41.71 15.23
CA ARG A 46 7.19 41.36 14.41
C ARG A 46 6.80 40.71 13.10
N ARG A 47 7.42 41.15 11.99
CA ARG A 47 7.36 40.51 10.66
C ARG A 47 7.76 39.03 10.82
N ARG A 48 6.81 38.13 10.67
CA ARG A 48 7.04 36.69 10.67
C ARG A 48 6.95 36.13 9.24
N PRO A 49 7.69 35.06 8.94
CA PRO A 49 7.59 34.36 7.66
C PRO A 49 6.18 33.80 7.44
N ALA A 50 5.84 33.53 6.18
CA ALA A 50 4.57 32.91 5.79
C ALA A 50 4.31 31.60 6.56
N ILE A 51 3.08 31.41 7.04
CA ILE A 51 2.66 30.21 7.77
C ILE A 51 2.71 29.00 6.81
N SER A 52 3.45 27.96 7.16
CA SER A 52 3.46 26.71 6.41
C SER A 52 2.24 25.85 6.75
N PHE A 53 1.85 24.90 5.88
CA PHE A 53 0.79 23.95 6.24
C PHE A 53 1.14 23.13 7.50
N ASP A 54 2.42 22.90 7.77
CA ASP A 54 2.85 22.21 8.98
C ASP A 54 2.51 23.02 10.25
N ASP A 55 2.55 24.35 10.17
CA ASP A 55 2.14 25.25 11.25
C ASP A 55 0.62 25.23 11.45
N VAL A 56 -0.15 25.18 10.36
CA VAL A 56 -1.63 25.08 10.40
C VAL A 56 -2.07 23.78 11.08
N PHE A 57 -1.37 22.67 10.83
CA PHE A 57 -1.68 21.37 11.44
C PHE A 57 -1.11 21.21 12.86
N ALA A 58 -0.17 22.04 13.29
CA ALA A 58 0.56 21.87 14.55
C ALA A 58 -0.34 21.72 15.80
N PRO A 59 -1.45 22.47 15.96
CA PRO A 59 -2.36 22.28 17.08
C PRO A 59 -3.03 20.91 17.09
N ALA A 60 -3.53 20.45 15.93
CA ALA A 60 -4.17 19.14 15.80
C ALA A 60 -3.18 17.98 16.04
N LEU A 61 -1.94 18.14 15.56
CA LEU A 61 -0.85 17.18 15.81
C LEU A 61 -0.49 17.10 17.28
N THR A 62 -0.38 18.25 17.95
CA THR A 62 -0.10 18.32 19.39
C THR A 62 -1.20 17.65 20.20
N PHE A 63 -2.46 17.94 19.89
CA PHE A 63 -3.62 17.28 20.50
C PHE A 63 -3.53 15.75 20.36
N ALA A 64 -3.33 15.25 19.14
CA ALA A 64 -3.31 13.83 18.85
C ALA A 64 -2.14 13.09 19.53
N VAL A 65 -0.93 13.66 19.48
CA VAL A 65 0.27 13.06 20.10
C VAL A 65 0.16 13.09 21.63
N ASN A 66 -0.34 14.17 22.22
CA ASN A 66 -0.56 14.23 23.67
C ASN A 66 -1.60 13.22 24.12
N ARG A 67 -2.68 13.03 23.34
CA ARG A 67 -3.70 12.02 23.64
C ARG A 67 -3.13 10.60 23.55
N LEU A 68 -2.38 10.30 22.51
CA LEU A 68 -1.73 8.99 22.35
C LEU A 68 -0.74 8.74 23.50
N ARG A 69 0.13 9.72 23.80
CA ARG A 69 1.07 9.64 24.93
C ARG A 69 0.32 9.47 26.26
N GLY A 70 -0.75 10.22 26.49
CA GLY A 70 -1.54 10.14 27.72
C GLY A 70 -2.14 8.76 27.96
N THR A 71 -2.58 8.09 26.90
CA THR A 71 -3.27 6.78 26.96
C THR A 71 -2.35 5.57 26.75
N THR A 72 -1.08 5.78 26.35
CA THR A 72 -0.08 4.71 26.22
C THR A 72 0.39 4.21 27.60
N SER A 73 0.50 2.88 27.75
CA SER A 73 0.93 2.25 29.01
C SER A 73 2.35 2.68 29.45
N PRO A 74 2.64 2.75 30.76
CA PRO A 74 3.97 3.08 31.26
C PRO A 74 5.07 2.15 30.72
N VAL A 75 4.75 0.86 30.56
CA VAL A 75 5.68 -0.15 30.02
C VAL A 75 6.05 0.17 28.57
N ALA A 76 5.08 0.53 27.73
CA ALA A 76 5.35 0.93 26.36
C ALA A 76 6.20 2.21 26.32
N LYS A 77 5.87 3.22 27.14
CA LYS A 77 6.65 4.46 27.23
C LYS A 77 8.11 4.23 27.60
N LYS A 78 8.41 3.26 28.47
CA LYS A 78 9.80 2.91 28.84
C LYS A 78 10.59 2.32 27.66
N VAL A 79 9.93 1.62 26.75
CA VAL A 79 10.54 1.00 25.57
C VAL A 79 10.73 2.01 24.43
N LEU A 80 9.83 2.99 24.30
CA LEU A 80 9.81 4.00 23.24
C LEU A 80 10.70 5.21 23.58
N THR A 81 11.57 5.62 22.66
CA THR A 81 12.37 6.85 22.79
C THR A 81 11.62 8.09 22.32
N ASN A 82 12.12 9.29 22.65
CA ASN A 82 11.52 10.56 22.21
C ASN A 82 11.38 10.66 20.68
N SER A 83 12.37 10.20 19.92
CA SER A 83 12.35 10.20 18.45
C SER A 83 11.18 9.40 17.86
N THR A 84 10.72 8.34 18.53
CA THR A 84 9.57 7.54 18.05
C THR A 84 8.29 8.36 18.01
N TRP A 85 8.09 9.24 18.99
CA TRP A 85 6.93 10.12 19.02
C TRP A 85 6.98 11.18 17.92
N ASP A 86 8.18 11.66 17.57
CA ASP A 86 8.37 12.59 16.45
C ASP A 86 8.14 11.90 15.11
N ASP A 87 8.57 10.64 14.95
CA ASP A 87 8.23 9.86 13.75
C ASP A 87 6.71 9.71 13.59
N LEU A 88 6.04 9.37 14.69
CA LEU A 88 4.60 9.21 14.76
C LEU A 88 3.87 10.53 14.43
N ARG A 89 4.35 11.66 14.97
CA ARG A 89 3.86 13.00 14.64
C ARG A 89 4.01 13.29 13.14
N ARG A 90 5.19 13.03 12.56
CA ARG A 90 5.45 13.22 11.11
C ARG A 90 4.53 12.37 10.25
N HIS A 91 4.27 11.13 10.65
CA HIS A 91 3.35 10.26 9.92
C HIS A 91 1.92 10.81 9.96
N LEU A 92 1.42 11.23 11.12
CA LEU A 92 0.08 11.83 11.22
C LEU A 92 0.00 13.14 10.42
N ALA A 93 1.04 13.97 10.43
CA ALA A 93 1.11 15.20 9.63
C ALA A 93 0.89 14.92 8.14
N LYS A 94 1.56 13.91 7.58
CA LYS A 94 1.36 13.47 6.19
C LYS A 94 -0.09 13.03 5.92
N ARG A 95 -0.72 12.31 6.85
CA ARG A 95 -2.11 11.86 6.70
C ARG A 95 -3.11 13.02 6.75
N LEU A 96 -2.93 13.96 7.68
CA LEU A 96 -3.77 15.16 7.77
C LEU A 96 -3.56 16.06 6.54
N ALA A 97 -2.32 16.27 6.11
CA ALA A 97 -2.01 17.03 4.92
C ALA A 97 -2.68 16.42 3.68
N PHE A 98 -2.63 15.10 3.51
CA PHE A 98 -3.30 14.43 2.39
C PHE A 98 -4.81 14.70 2.32
N ALA A 99 -5.49 14.76 3.48
CA ALA A 99 -6.94 14.91 3.54
C ALA A 99 -7.43 16.36 3.58
N LEU A 100 -6.69 17.27 4.23
CA LEU A 100 -7.18 18.61 4.57
C LEU A 100 -6.59 19.71 3.70
N THR A 101 -5.41 19.50 3.10
CA THR A 101 -4.73 20.51 2.29
C THR A 101 -5.55 21.00 1.09
N PRO A 102 -6.33 20.17 0.35
CA PRO A 102 -7.12 20.65 -0.78
C PRO A 102 -8.07 21.80 -0.41
N THR A 103 -8.80 21.66 0.70
CA THR A 103 -9.71 22.70 1.19
C THR A 103 -8.95 23.88 1.79
N LEU A 104 -7.88 23.63 2.54
CA LEU A 104 -7.06 24.70 3.12
C LEU A 104 -6.42 25.59 2.04
N ARG A 105 -5.98 25.01 0.92
CA ARG A 105 -5.45 25.77 -0.23
C ARG A 105 -6.51 26.64 -0.87
N LEU A 106 -7.74 26.13 -1.02
CA LEU A 106 -8.83 26.94 -1.55
C LEU A 106 -9.07 28.16 -0.65
N GLN A 107 -9.10 27.95 0.67
CA GLN A 107 -9.27 29.01 1.64
C GLN A 107 -8.14 30.04 1.61
N GLN A 108 -6.89 29.58 1.57
CA GLN A 108 -5.73 30.48 1.43
C GLN A 108 -5.79 31.31 0.15
N ASN A 109 -6.19 30.69 -0.96
CA ASN A 109 -6.33 31.41 -2.24
C ASN A 109 -7.47 32.44 -2.19
N ALA A 110 -8.60 32.11 -1.56
CA ALA A 110 -9.73 33.02 -1.39
C ALA A 110 -9.33 34.23 -0.52
N ALA A 111 -8.69 33.99 0.63
CA ALA A 111 -8.20 35.07 1.49
C ALA A 111 -7.18 35.96 0.78
N LYS A 112 -6.26 35.38 -0.01
CA LYS A 112 -5.31 36.13 -0.84
C LYS A 112 -5.98 36.95 -1.94
N ALA A 113 -7.05 36.45 -2.54
CA ALA A 113 -7.80 37.20 -3.54
C ALA A 113 -8.53 38.40 -2.92
N VAL A 114 -9.23 38.20 -1.80
CA VAL A 114 -9.91 39.28 -1.05
C VAL A 114 -8.90 40.34 -0.60
N ALA A 115 -7.78 39.89 -0.05
CA ALA A 115 -6.65 40.74 0.32
C ALA A 115 -6.16 41.64 -0.82
N ARG A 116 -5.88 41.07 -2.00
CA ARG A 116 -5.44 41.81 -3.19
C ARG A 116 -6.47 42.84 -3.64
N SER A 117 -7.76 42.49 -3.62
CA SER A 117 -8.83 43.43 -3.98
C SER A 117 -8.93 44.61 -3.00
N LEU A 118 -8.72 44.37 -1.70
CA LEU A 118 -8.71 45.43 -0.68
C LEU A 118 -7.46 46.33 -0.80
N GLU A 119 -6.30 45.77 -1.15
CA GLU A 119 -5.07 46.53 -1.38
C GLU A 119 -5.13 47.40 -2.65
N ALA A 120 -5.78 46.90 -3.71
CA ALA A 120 -6.00 47.68 -4.93
C ALA A 120 -6.84 48.95 -4.69
N GLY A 121 -7.71 48.94 -3.67
CA GLY A 121 -8.52 50.10 -3.25
C GLY A 121 -7.86 51.03 -2.23
N ASN A 122 -6.79 50.62 -1.55
CA ASN A 122 -6.16 51.39 -0.46
C ASN A 122 -4.63 51.37 -0.57
N ARG A 123 -4.02 52.46 -1.05
CA ARG A 123 -2.57 52.64 -1.27
C ARG A 123 -1.68 52.68 0.01
N ARG A 124 -2.08 52.08 1.13
CA ARG A 124 -1.25 52.07 2.36
C ARG A 124 -1.17 50.71 3.08
N ARG A 125 0.10 50.27 3.23
CA ARG A 125 0.72 49.33 4.20
C ARG A 125 0.70 47.82 3.92
N ASN A 126 1.82 47.33 3.37
CA ASN A 126 2.86 46.48 4.00
C ASN A 126 2.49 45.37 5.02
N ARG A 127 1.29 44.77 4.95
CA ARG A 127 1.01 43.43 5.51
C ARG A 127 0.88 42.49 4.32
N GLN A 128 1.65 41.40 4.26
CA GLN A 128 1.32 40.32 3.32
C GLN A 128 -0.05 39.76 3.73
N PRO A 129 -1.13 39.97 2.96
CA PRO A 129 -2.45 39.59 3.40
C PRO A 129 -2.81 38.23 2.79
N GLY A 130 -3.24 37.30 3.65
CA GLY A 130 -3.71 35.97 3.23
C GLY A 130 -2.87 34.75 3.63
N ASP A 131 -1.81 34.89 4.43
CA ASP A 131 -1.03 33.74 4.93
C ASP A 131 -1.49 33.22 6.31
N ASP A 132 -2.46 33.90 6.94
CA ASP A 132 -2.75 33.75 8.37
C ASP A 132 -3.94 32.82 8.71
N ILE A 133 -4.36 31.95 7.77
CA ILE A 133 -5.54 31.09 7.99
C ILE A 133 -5.23 29.98 8.99
N THR A 134 -6.07 29.89 10.01
CA THR A 134 -6.01 28.80 10.99
C THR A 134 -6.86 27.60 10.57
N LEU A 135 -6.51 26.42 11.09
CA LEU A 135 -7.35 25.23 10.92
C LEU A 135 -8.76 25.44 11.48
N LEU A 136 -8.89 26.18 12.58
CA LEU A 136 -10.17 26.46 13.22
C LEU A 136 -11.09 27.32 12.33
N GLU A 137 -10.58 28.41 11.77
CA GLU A 137 -11.33 29.26 10.83
C GLU A 137 -11.81 28.46 9.62
N THR A 138 -10.93 27.62 9.06
CA THR A 138 -11.30 26.74 7.93
C THR A 138 -12.38 25.74 8.33
N ILE A 139 -12.34 25.19 9.55
CA ILE A 139 -13.35 24.26 10.06
C ILE A 139 -14.72 24.94 10.22
N PHE A 140 -14.77 26.23 10.56
CA PHE A 140 -16.03 26.95 10.65
C PHE A 140 -16.73 27.05 9.28
N GLU A 141 -15.96 27.27 8.21
CA GLU A 141 -16.50 27.33 6.85
C GLU A 141 -16.72 25.94 6.22
N PHE A 142 -15.92 24.94 6.62
CA PHE A 142 -16.00 23.56 6.13
C PHE A 142 -16.06 22.56 7.30
N PRO A 143 -17.23 22.38 7.94
CA PRO A 143 -17.37 21.56 9.14
C PRO A 143 -16.95 20.09 8.96
N ASP A 144 -17.07 19.52 7.76
CA ASP A 144 -16.70 18.11 7.53
C ASP A 144 -15.16 17.88 7.58
N LEU A 145 -14.35 18.94 7.57
CA LEU A 145 -12.91 18.86 7.84
C LEU A 145 -12.63 18.40 9.27
N LEU A 146 -13.38 18.89 10.25
CA LEU A 146 -13.22 18.48 11.65
C LEU A 146 -13.53 16.99 11.80
N GLU A 147 -14.63 16.55 11.20
CA GLU A 147 -15.07 15.16 11.22
C GLU A 147 -14.07 14.24 10.50
N THR A 148 -13.51 14.68 9.37
CA THR A 148 -12.47 13.95 8.64
C THR A 148 -11.17 13.86 9.45
N ALA A 149 -10.71 14.97 10.04
CA ALA A 149 -9.54 15.02 10.90
C ALA A 149 -9.72 14.13 12.14
N ALA A 150 -10.88 14.17 12.78
CA ALA A 150 -11.19 13.40 13.97
C ALA A 150 -11.22 11.89 13.70
N ARG A 151 -11.81 11.45 12.57
CA ARG A 151 -11.77 10.03 12.15
C ARG A 151 -10.33 9.56 11.90
N LEU A 152 -9.54 10.38 11.19
CA LEU A 152 -8.13 10.09 10.94
C LEU A 152 -7.32 9.96 12.22
N ILE A 153 -7.46 10.93 13.15
CA ILE A 153 -6.78 10.92 14.45
C ILE A 153 -7.23 9.71 15.28
N SER A 154 -8.53 9.41 15.32
CA SER A 154 -9.06 8.26 16.07
C SER A 154 -8.46 6.95 15.59
N GLY A 155 -8.56 6.67 14.29
CA GLY A 155 -8.00 5.44 13.72
C GLY A 155 -6.49 5.37 13.88
N TRP A 156 -5.79 6.51 13.70
CA TRP A 156 -4.35 6.56 13.89
C TRP A 156 -3.92 6.23 15.32
N ILE A 157 -4.62 6.75 16.35
CA ILE A 157 -4.37 6.41 17.77
C ILE A 157 -4.58 4.92 18.00
N ASP A 158 -5.68 4.36 17.50
CA ASP A 158 -6.00 2.94 17.68
C ASP A 158 -4.98 2.03 17.01
N ALA A 159 -4.54 2.36 15.79
CA ALA A 159 -3.48 1.65 15.12
C ALA A 159 -2.16 1.66 15.91
N GLN A 160 -1.81 2.78 16.55
CA GLN A 160 -0.59 2.87 17.35
C GLN A 160 -0.69 2.07 18.66
N HIS A 161 -1.84 2.12 19.35
CA HIS A 161 -2.07 1.27 20.52
C HIS A 161 -1.98 -0.21 20.19
N GLU A 162 -2.59 -0.63 19.08
CA GLU A 162 -2.52 -2.02 18.61
C GLU A 162 -1.08 -2.45 18.30
N LEU A 163 -0.29 -1.57 17.66
CA LEU A 163 1.14 -1.81 17.43
C LEU A 163 1.91 -1.95 18.75
N PHE A 164 1.75 -1.02 19.70
CA PHE A 164 2.49 -1.05 20.95
C PHE A 164 2.14 -2.28 21.80
N ALA A 165 0.86 -2.64 21.87
CA ALA A 165 0.41 -3.83 22.58
C ALA A 165 1.02 -5.11 21.99
N ARG A 166 1.06 -5.22 20.66
CA ARG A 166 1.67 -6.38 19.96
C ARG A 166 3.18 -6.41 20.09
N LEU A 167 3.84 -5.25 20.01
CA LEU A 167 5.29 -5.11 20.20
C LEU A 167 5.72 -5.61 21.59
N LEU A 168 4.98 -5.23 22.64
CA LEU A 168 5.27 -5.69 24.00
C LEU A 168 4.94 -7.17 24.19
N ARG A 169 3.82 -7.65 23.62
CA ARG A 169 3.41 -9.05 23.69
C ARG A 169 4.46 -9.99 23.08
N ASP A 170 5.01 -9.61 21.94
CA ASP A 170 5.95 -10.44 21.20
C ASP A 170 7.42 -10.15 21.53
N LYS A 171 7.70 -9.39 22.62
CA LYS A 171 9.05 -8.93 22.98
C LYS A 171 10.08 -10.07 23.01
N ALA A 172 9.78 -11.19 23.66
CA ALA A 172 10.71 -12.30 23.81
C ALA A 172 11.08 -12.93 22.45
N ASP A 173 10.07 -13.21 21.62
CA ASP A 173 10.27 -13.78 20.28
C ASP A 173 10.94 -12.79 19.33
N LEU A 174 10.66 -11.49 19.46
CA LEU A 174 11.34 -10.45 18.70
C LEU A 174 12.83 -10.40 19.04
N CYS A 175 13.17 -10.45 20.33
CA CYS A 175 14.55 -10.51 20.81
C CYS A 175 15.28 -11.73 20.24
N SER A 176 14.71 -12.93 20.36
CA SER A 176 15.38 -14.17 19.93
C SER A 176 15.51 -14.27 18.41
N ARG A 177 14.52 -13.79 17.66
CA ARG A 177 14.45 -14.00 16.21
C ARG A 177 15.17 -12.93 15.38
N PHE A 178 15.08 -11.67 15.79
CA PHE A 178 15.46 -10.52 14.97
C PHE A 178 16.53 -9.62 15.58
N LEU A 179 16.71 -9.62 16.90
CA LEU A 179 17.69 -8.77 17.56
C LEU A 179 19.03 -9.50 17.72
N ARG A 180 20.10 -8.71 17.88
CA ARG A 180 21.43 -9.25 18.21
C ARG A 180 21.45 -9.69 19.67
N HIS A 181 22.30 -10.67 19.97
CA HIS A 181 22.46 -11.16 21.34
C HIS A 181 22.80 -10.01 22.31
N ARG A 182 22.16 -9.99 23.49
CA ARG A 182 22.27 -8.94 24.54
C ARG A 182 21.88 -7.52 24.10
N GLN A 183 21.25 -7.33 22.94
CA GLN A 183 20.74 -6.03 22.52
C GLN A 183 19.57 -5.57 23.41
N PRO A 184 19.55 -4.31 23.90
CA PRO A 184 18.44 -3.81 24.70
C PRO A 184 17.16 -3.70 23.86
N PHE A 185 16.02 -4.10 24.44
CA PHE A 185 14.71 -3.93 23.80
C PHE A 185 14.22 -2.48 23.93
N ARG A 186 14.86 -1.59 23.17
CA ARG A 186 14.59 -0.15 23.14
C ARG A 186 14.33 0.27 21.71
N VAL A 187 13.19 0.91 21.45
CA VAL A 187 12.80 1.35 20.11
C VAL A 187 13.25 2.78 19.88
N THR A 188 14.08 2.97 18.87
CA THR A 188 14.69 4.24 18.47
C THR A 188 13.98 4.91 17.30
N GLY A 189 13.18 4.17 16.54
CA GLY A 189 12.39 4.71 15.43
C GLY A 189 11.16 3.87 15.11
N ILE A 190 10.09 4.52 14.67
CA ILE A 190 8.84 3.88 14.21
C ILE A 190 8.41 4.57 12.92
N ARG A 191 8.41 3.88 11.79
CA ARG A 191 8.05 4.46 10.49
C ARG A 191 6.83 3.73 9.89
N PRO A 192 5.60 4.19 10.18
CA PRO A 192 4.40 3.69 9.52
C PRO A 192 4.27 4.25 8.10
N GLY A 193 3.23 3.84 7.39
CA GLY A 193 2.96 4.33 6.03
C GLY A 193 3.78 3.63 4.94
N LEU A 194 4.25 2.40 5.18
CA LEU A 194 4.92 1.57 4.16
C LEU A 194 3.93 0.77 3.28
N SER A 195 2.63 0.96 3.50
CA SER A 195 1.54 0.43 2.69
C SER A 195 0.39 1.43 2.70
N ASP A 196 -0.58 1.23 1.81
CA ASP A 196 -1.86 1.92 1.90
C ASP A 196 -2.53 1.65 3.26
N PRO A 197 -3.26 2.64 3.81
CA PRO A 197 -4.00 2.48 5.05
C PRO A 197 -5.24 1.61 4.85
N HIS A 198 -5.44 0.66 5.76
CA HIS A 198 -6.60 -0.23 5.78
C HIS A 198 -7.13 -0.39 7.21
N GLU A 199 -8.40 -0.79 7.36
CA GLU A 199 -8.97 -1.32 8.62
C GLU A 199 -8.73 -0.40 9.84
N GLY A 200 -8.97 0.91 9.70
CA GLY A 200 -8.77 1.90 10.76
C GLY A 200 -7.42 2.60 10.69
N GLY A 201 -6.87 2.84 9.49
CA GLY A 201 -5.59 3.53 9.31
C GLY A 201 -4.36 2.68 9.62
N LYS A 202 -4.49 1.35 9.66
CA LYS A 202 -3.37 0.44 9.88
C LYS A 202 -2.52 0.37 8.60
N THR A 203 -1.21 0.44 8.77
CA THR A 203 -0.23 0.38 7.68
C THR A 203 0.92 -0.53 8.07
N VAL A 204 1.60 -1.12 7.08
CA VAL A 204 2.92 -1.73 7.29
C VAL A 204 3.85 -0.68 7.92
N THR A 205 4.57 -1.09 8.97
CA THR A 205 5.36 -0.20 9.82
C THR A 205 6.75 -0.78 10.05
N MET A 206 7.80 -0.01 9.84
CA MET A 206 9.16 -0.39 10.23
C MET A 206 9.43 0.05 11.67
N ILE A 207 9.99 -0.85 12.47
CA ILE A 207 10.46 -0.60 13.84
C ILE A 207 11.98 -0.69 13.85
N GLU A 208 12.63 0.34 14.39
CA GLU A 208 14.07 0.41 14.56
C GLU A 208 14.41 0.30 16.05
N PHE A 209 15.32 -0.62 16.39
CA PHE A 209 15.77 -0.86 17.76
C PHE A 209 17.18 -0.29 17.96
N ALA A 210 17.50 0.08 19.20
CA ALA A 210 18.85 0.49 19.61
C ALA A 210 19.86 -0.61 19.24
N GLY A 211 20.92 -0.29 18.49
CA GLY A 211 21.81 -1.30 17.89
C GLY A 211 21.53 -1.59 16.41
N ASN A 212 20.68 -0.77 15.76
CA ASN A 212 20.40 -0.74 14.31
C ASN A 212 19.67 -1.96 13.74
N SER A 213 19.16 -2.85 14.60
CA SER A 213 18.25 -3.93 14.18
C SER A 213 16.91 -3.34 13.77
N ARG A 214 16.33 -3.89 12.70
CA ARG A 214 15.07 -3.41 12.12
C ARG A 214 14.12 -4.56 11.85
N VAL A 215 12.85 -4.33 12.11
CA VAL A 215 11.77 -5.31 11.90
C VAL A 215 10.60 -4.63 11.20
N ILE A 216 9.98 -5.31 10.25
CA ILE A 216 8.75 -4.88 9.59
C ILE A 216 7.56 -5.50 10.32
N TYR A 217 6.68 -4.66 10.83
CA TYR A 217 5.37 -5.02 11.34
C TYR A 217 4.32 -4.91 10.24
N LYS A 218 3.61 -6.00 9.98
CA LYS A 218 2.44 -6.03 9.09
C LYS A 218 1.19 -6.28 9.93
N PRO A 219 0.21 -5.36 9.99
CA PRO A 219 -1.02 -5.51 10.76
C PRO A 219 -2.03 -6.44 10.06
N ARG A 220 -1.55 -7.54 9.47
CA ARG A 220 -2.32 -8.59 8.80
C ARG A 220 -1.59 -9.93 8.91
N ALA A 221 -2.30 -11.04 8.81
CA ALA A 221 -1.64 -12.34 8.68
C ALA A 221 -0.85 -12.43 7.37
N SER A 222 -0.02 -13.47 7.30
CA SER A 222 0.98 -13.67 6.24
C SER A 222 0.87 -15.04 5.56
N ASP A 223 -0.26 -15.74 5.68
CA ASP A 223 -0.46 -17.09 5.12
C ASP A 223 -0.08 -17.17 3.63
N ARG A 224 -0.39 -16.12 2.87
CA ARG A 224 -0.06 -16.03 1.44
C ARG A 224 1.43 -15.81 1.17
N GLU A 225 2.11 -15.10 2.05
CA GLU A 225 3.57 -14.93 1.98
C GLU A 225 4.28 -16.21 2.44
N GLN A 226 3.73 -16.93 3.42
CA GLN A 226 4.23 -18.24 3.84
C GLN A 226 4.12 -19.24 2.68
N LEU A 227 2.95 -19.33 2.02
CA LEU A 227 2.75 -20.12 0.80
C LEU A 227 3.81 -19.79 -0.27
N TRP A 228 4.06 -18.49 -0.50
CA TRP A 228 5.07 -18.06 -1.47
C TRP A 228 6.48 -18.56 -1.10
N PHE A 229 6.90 -18.37 0.15
CA PHE A 229 8.24 -18.75 0.59
C PHE A 229 8.42 -20.27 0.73
N GLU A 230 7.37 -21.01 1.04
CA GLU A 230 7.35 -22.47 1.02
C GLU A 230 7.48 -23.00 -0.41
N ALA A 231 6.76 -22.42 -1.37
CA ALA A 231 6.91 -22.78 -2.77
C ALA A 231 8.33 -22.51 -3.30
N LEU A 232 8.95 -21.38 -2.91
CA LEU A 232 10.36 -21.12 -3.23
C LEU A 232 11.32 -22.10 -2.57
N ARG A 233 10.98 -22.60 -1.37
CA ARG A 233 11.80 -23.60 -0.67
C ARG A 233 11.72 -24.95 -1.38
N TRP A 234 10.53 -25.34 -1.81
CA TRP A 234 10.32 -26.54 -2.60
C TRP A 234 11.10 -26.46 -3.93
N LEU A 235 11.08 -25.31 -4.62
CA LEU A 235 11.88 -25.10 -5.83
C LEU A 235 13.39 -25.19 -5.58
N ASN A 236 13.91 -24.70 -4.43
CA ASN A 236 15.32 -24.88 -4.08
C ASN A 236 15.74 -26.36 -4.01
N GLN A 237 14.81 -27.26 -3.67
CA GLN A 237 15.04 -28.69 -3.51
C GLN A 237 14.80 -29.47 -4.81
N ASN A 238 13.97 -28.95 -5.72
CA ASN A 238 13.44 -29.70 -6.87
C ASN A 238 13.86 -29.14 -8.24
N GLY A 239 15.10 -28.63 -8.39
CA GLY A 239 15.75 -28.66 -9.71
C GLY A 239 15.80 -27.36 -10.54
N VAL A 240 15.56 -26.17 -9.97
CA VAL A 240 15.81 -24.89 -10.69
C VAL A 240 17.27 -24.41 -10.65
N GLY A 241 18.17 -25.14 -9.98
CA GLY A 241 19.62 -24.92 -10.01
C GLY A 241 20.10 -23.61 -9.37
N VAL A 242 19.23 -22.91 -8.62
CA VAL A 242 19.54 -21.66 -7.91
C VAL A 242 18.85 -21.62 -6.56
N SER A 243 19.47 -20.92 -5.59
CA SER A 243 18.88 -20.71 -4.26
C SER A 243 18.14 -19.38 -4.15
N PHE A 244 16.91 -19.42 -3.62
CA PHE A 244 16.11 -18.27 -3.20
C PHE A 244 16.35 -17.93 -1.73
N ARG A 245 16.34 -16.64 -1.40
CA ARG A 245 16.37 -16.15 -0.01
C ARG A 245 14.96 -16.02 0.55
N MET A 246 14.76 -16.54 1.75
CA MET A 246 13.51 -16.43 2.50
C MET A 246 13.76 -15.50 3.69
N PRO A 247 12.99 -14.41 3.86
CA PRO A 247 13.12 -13.56 5.03
C PRO A 247 12.72 -14.31 6.29
N LYS A 248 13.33 -13.95 7.42
CA LYS A 248 12.83 -14.40 8.72
C LYS A 248 11.43 -13.81 8.93
N MET A 249 10.51 -14.65 9.41
CA MET A 249 9.15 -14.23 9.75
C MET A 249 8.76 -14.79 11.12
N LEU A 250 7.91 -14.03 11.82
CA LEU A 250 7.20 -14.41 13.03
C LEU A 250 5.73 -14.14 12.78
N ALA A 251 5.04 -15.16 12.28
CA ALA A 251 3.62 -15.08 11.95
C ALA A 251 2.77 -15.20 13.22
N ARG A 252 1.73 -14.36 13.30
CA ARG A 252 0.66 -14.45 14.28
C ARG A 252 -0.65 -14.56 13.53
N ARG A 253 -1.71 -14.93 14.26
CA ARG A 253 -3.03 -15.15 13.66
C ARG A 253 -3.55 -13.96 12.85
N THR A 254 -3.30 -12.73 13.28
CA THR A 254 -3.88 -11.51 12.68
C THR A 254 -2.85 -10.45 12.28
N TYR A 255 -1.56 -10.73 12.47
CA TYR A 255 -0.45 -9.82 12.18
C TYR A 255 0.84 -10.60 11.97
N THR A 256 1.90 -9.98 11.48
CA THR A 256 3.18 -10.66 11.25
C THR A 256 4.34 -9.69 11.45
N TRP A 257 5.42 -10.20 12.04
CA TRP A 257 6.73 -9.54 12.00
C TRP A 257 7.59 -10.19 10.94
N MET A 258 8.28 -9.36 10.15
CA MET A 258 9.16 -9.80 9.07
C MET A 258 10.51 -9.10 9.20
N GLU A 259 11.56 -9.81 8.82
CA GLU A 259 12.91 -9.27 8.69
C GLU A 259 12.91 -8.00 7.82
N PHE A 260 13.60 -6.96 8.27
CA PHE A 260 13.88 -5.83 7.40
C PHE A 260 14.90 -6.23 6.32
N LEU A 261 14.52 -6.07 5.06
CA LEU A 261 15.38 -6.39 3.91
C LEU A 261 15.89 -5.10 3.25
N PRO A 262 17.18 -4.74 3.39
CA PRO A 262 17.74 -3.59 2.68
C PRO A 262 17.85 -3.88 1.18
N THR A 263 17.60 -2.88 0.34
CA THR A 263 18.02 -2.99 -1.08
C THR A 263 19.54 -2.96 -1.16
N MET A 264 20.12 -3.88 -1.92
CA MET A 264 21.57 -4.03 -2.03
C MET A 264 21.98 -4.12 -3.50
N SER A 265 23.14 -3.55 -3.83
CA SER A 265 23.70 -3.68 -5.19
C SER A 265 24.23 -5.11 -5.43
N CYS A 266 24.08 -5.60 -6.65
CA CYS A 266 24.79 -6.76 -7.15
C CYS A 266 26.30 -6.51 -7.14
N ARG A 267 27.08 -7.56 -6.84
CA ARG A 267 28.55 -7.48 -6.80
C ARG A 267 29.21 -7.56 -8.19
N SER A 268 28.49 -8.05 -9.20
CA SER A 268 28.99 -8.24 -10.56
C SER A 268 27.84 -8.29 -11.57
N LEU A 269 28.15 -8.18 -12.86
CA LEU A 269 27.17 -8.42 -13.94
C LEU A 269 26.64 -9.86 -13.93
N ARG A 270 27.46 -10.85 -13.54
CA ARG A 270 27.00 -12.23 -13.33
C ARG A 270 25.91 -12.30 -12.25
N ALA A 271 26.06 -11.54 -11.17
CA ALA A 271 25.04 -11.45 -10.12
C ALA A 271 23.74 -10.76 -10.60
N VAL A 272 23.83 -9.81 -11.53
CA VAL A 272 22.65 -9.21 -12.20
C VAL A 272 21.95 -10.23 -13.10
N ARG A 273 22.71 -11.01 -13.88
CA ARG A 273 22.14 -12.09 -14.70
C ARG A 273 21.41 -13.13 -13.84
N LEU A 274 22.03 -13.54 -12.73
CA LEU A 274 21.43 -14.47 -11.77
C LEU A 274 20.16 -13.89 -11.11
N PHE A 275 20.14 -12.59 -10.84
CA PHE A 275 18.95 -11.91 -10.35
C PHE A 275 17.77 -12.03 -11.32
N TYR A 276 17.99 -11.76 -12.61
CA TYR A 276 16.94 -11.87 -13.61
C TYR A 276 16.52 -13.31 -13.89
N PHE A 277 17.43 -14.27 -13.80
CA PHE A 277 17.08 -15.69 -13.80
C PHE A 277 16.10 -16.02 -12.64
N ARG A 278 16.44 -15.63 -11.40
CA ARG A 278 15.56 -15.82 -10.24
C ARG A 278 14.21 -15.13 -10.38
N TRP A 279 14.17 -13.98 -11.04
CA TRP A 279 12.90 -13.32 -11.31
C TRP A 279 12.07 -14.08 -12.34
N GLY A 280 12.70 -14.61 -13.40
CA GLY A 280 12.07 -15.48 -14.37
C GLY A 280 11.39 -16.68 -13.71
N THR A 281 12.10 -17.35 -12.82
CA THR A 281 11.58 -18.47 -12.01
C THR A 281 10.38 -18.04 -11.19
N GLN A 282 10.47 -16.90 -10.51
CA GLN A 282 9.38 -16.36 -9.72
C GLN A 282 8.19 -15.90 -10.57
N ALA A 283 8.38 -15.48 -11.82
CA ALA A 283 7.29 -15.15 -12.73
C ALA A 283 6.46 -16.39 -13.12
N ALA A 284 7.12 -17.53 -13.37
CA ALA A 284 6.44 -18.80 -13.58
C ALA A 284 5.70 -19.25 -12.30
N LEU A 285 6.34 -19.12 -11.14
CA LEU A 285 5.71 -19.44 -9.86
C LEU A 285 4.47 -18.57 -9.57
N ALA A 286 4.55 -17.27 -9.86
CA ALA A 286 3.42 -16.36 -9.74
C ALA A 286 2.24 -16.79 -10.62
N GLN A 287 2.50 -17.26 -11.83
CA GLN A 287 1.45 -17.78 -12.71
C GLN A 287 0.78 -19.03 -12.14
N ILE A 288 1.53 -20.07 -11.76
CA ILE A 288 0.93 -21.33 -11.30
C ILE A 288 0.17 -21.17 -9.98
N LEU A 289 0.61 -20.25 -9.12
CA LEU A 289 -0.08 -19.91 -7.88
C LEU A 289 -1.21 -18.89 -8.08
N SER A 290 -1.53 -18.50 -9.32
CA SER A 290 -2.56 -17.50 -9.63
C SER A 290 -2.37 -16.19 -8.84
N ALA A 291 -1.12 -15.76 -8.67
CA ALA A 291 -0.81 -14.50 -8.01
C ALA A 291 -1.33 -13.33 -8.85
N THR A 292 -1.88 -12.32 -8.19
CA THR A 292 -2.31 -11.08 -8.84
C THR A 292 -1.81 -9.86 -8.06
N ASP A 293 -2.01 -8.67 -8.63
CA ASP A 293 -1.60 -7.39 -8.03
C ASP A 293 -0.10 -7.30 -7.69
N LEU A 294 0.74 -8.01 -8.43
CA LEU A 294 2.19 -7.90 -8.31
C LEU A 294 2.65 -6.64 -9.05
N HIS A 295 3.10 -5.64 -8.30
CA HIS A 295 3.64 -4.40 -8.82
C HIS A 295 5.02 -4.09 -8.25
N ARG A 296 5.71 -3.12 -8.84
CA ARG A 296 7.10 -2.76 -8.48
C ARG A 296 7.34 -2.54 -6.98
N ASP A 297 6.37 -1.96 -6.28
CA ASP A 297 6.52 -1.66 -4.84
C ASP A 297 6.43 -2.91 -3.94
N ASN A 298 5.94 -4.04 -4.46
CA ASN A 298 5.89 -5.32 -3.72
C ASN A 298 7.21 -6.08 -3.75
N TRP A 299 8.20 -5.60 -4.50
CA TRP A 299 9.47 -6.29 -4.75
C TRP A 299 10.68 -5.48 -4.25
N LEU A 300 11.65 -6.18 -3.68
CA LEU A 300 12.94 -5.61 -3.28
C LEU A 300 14.10 -6.34 -3.97
N ALA A 301 15.03 -5.56 -4.53
CA ALA A 301 16.29 -6.04 -5.05
C ALA A 301 17.37 -6.07 -3.96
N THR A 302 17.61 -7.27 -3.43
CA THR A 302 18.56 -7.49 -2.35
C THR A 302 19.79 -8.21 -2.87
N GLY A 303 20.67 -7.49 -3.57
CA GLY A 303 21.80 -8.07 -4.27
C GLY A 303 21.30 -8.86 -5.47
N SER A 304 21.66 -10.13 -5.58
CA SER A 304 21.14 -11.02 -6.63
C SER A 304 19.79 -11.67 -6.32
N GLN A 305 19.12 -11.26 -5.23
CA GLN A 305 17.84 -11.83 -4.79
C GLN A 305 16.68 -10.85 -5.06
N PRO A 306 15.78 -11.11 -6.03
CA PRO A 306 14.48 -10.45 -6.10
C PRO A 306 13.56 -11.07 -5.05
N ILE A 307 13.11 -10.28 -4.08
CA ILE A 307 12.28 -10.76 -2.97
C ILE A 307 10.90 -10.11 -3.03
N LEU A 308 9.85 -10.94 -3.17
CA LEU A 308 8.46 -10.51 -3.02
C LEU A 308 8.17 -10.27 -1.54
N VAL A 309 7.97 -9.01 -1.15
CA VAL A 309 7.68 -8.61 0.23
C VAL A 309 6.20 -8.37 0.46
N ASP A 310 5.35 -8.36 -0.56
CA ASP A 310 3.90 -8.36 -0.38
C ASP A 310 3.24 -9.35 -1.33
N ALA A 311 2.78 -10.47 -0.78
CA ALA A 311 2.19 -11.58 -1.51
C ALA A 311 0.71 -11.80 -1.12
N GLU A 312 0.03 -10.77 -0.62
CA GLU A 312 -1.31 -10.90 -0.01
C GLU A 312 -2.42 -11.34 -0.98
N VAL A 313 -2.20 -11.24 -2.30
CA VAL A 313 -3.17 -11.59 -3.36
C VAL A 313 -2.72 -12.81 -4.18
N ILE A 314 -2.07 -13.78 -3.52
CA ILE A 314 -1.80 -15.11 -4.09
C ILE A 314 -3.03 -16.00 -4.00
N GLY A 315 -3.38 -16.62 -5.12
CA GLY A 315 -4.46 -17.59 -5.25
C GLY A 315 -5.70 -17.02 -5.92
N GLU A 316 -6.70 -17.88 -6.08
CA GLU A 316 -8.01 -17.61 -6.64
C GLU A 316 -8.77 -16.60 -5.77
N THR A 317 -8.54 -15.33 -6.06
CA THR A 317 -9.07 -14.20 -5.31
C THR A 317 -9.98 -13.32 -6.18
N GLU A 318 -10.26 -13.74 -7.42
CA GLU A 318 -11.09 -12.99 -8.34
C GLU A 318 -12.58 -13.34 -8.16
N SER A 319 -13.38 -12.29 -7.95
CA SER A 319 -14.82 -12.36 -7.83
C SER A 319 -15.47 -12.40 -9.22
N PRO A 320 -16.47 -13.26 -9.48
CA PRO A 320 -17.31 -13.18 -10.69
C PRO A 320 -18.00 -11.82 -10.84
N LEU A 321 -18.16 -11.07 -9.73
CA LEU A 321 -18.83 -9.77 -9.74
C LEU A 321 -18.05 -8.67 -10.46
N ARG A 322 -16.81 -8.93 -10.86
CA ARG A 322 -16.02 -8.04 -11.70
C ARG A 322 -16.61 -7.90 -13.12
N GLU A 323 -17.35 -8.90 -13.59
CA GLU A 323 -17.92 -9.00 -14.95
C GLU A 323 -18.68 -7.75 -15.44
N ARG A 324 -19.23 -6.90 -14.56
CA ARG A 324 -20.03 -5.72 -14.97
C ARG A 324 -19.26 -4.42 -15.21
N ASN A 325 -18.00 -4.28 -14.77
CA ASN A 325 -17.25 -3.02 -14.89
C ASN A 325 -15.92 -3.22 -15.62
N ASN A 326 -15.91 -3.12 -16.96
CA ASN A 326 -14.71 -3.11 -17.84
C ASN A 326 -13.64 -4.19 -17.57
N SER A 327 -13.95 -5.23 -16.80
CA SER A 327 -13.00 -6.23 -16.33
C SER A 327 -13.20 -7.62 -16.96
N LEU A 328 -14.21 -7.74 -17.84
CA LEU A 328 -14.31 -8.80 -18.86
C LEU A 328 -13.00 -8.93 -19.68
N HIS A 329 -12.20 -7.86 -19.76
CA HIS A 329 -10.91 -7.87 -20.44
C HIS A 329 -9.76 -8.45 -19.62
N ARG A 330 -9.82 -8.51 -18.28
CA ARG A 330 -8.71 -9.06 -17.46
C ARG A 330 -8.75 -10.59 -17.41
N GLU A 331 -9.94 -11.18 -17.30
CA GLU A 331 -10.12 -12.63 -17.33
C GLU A 331 -9.89 -13.24 -18.71
N SER A 332 -9.88 -12.44 -19.77
CA SER A 332 -9.44 -12.85 -21.10
C SER A 332 -7.92 -12.72 -21.29
N LEU A 333 -7.19 -12.14 -20.33
CA LEU A 333 -5.73 -12.11 -20.42
C LEU A 333 -5.14 -13.50 -20.18
N PRO A 334 -4.02 -13.83 -20.83
CA PRO A 334 -3.16 -14.94 -20.41
C PRO A 334 -2.83 -14.86 -18.91
N PRO A 335 -2.74 -16.00 -18.18
CA PRO A 335 -2.47 -16.06 -16.74
C PRO A 335 -1.27 -15.23 -16.32
N LEU A 336 -0.17 -15.27 -17.07
CA LEU A 336 1.03 -14.50 -16.77
C LEU A 336 0.77 -12.98 -16.73
N LEU A 337 -0.07 -12.45 -17.62
CA LEU A 337 -0.41 -11.03 -17.65
C LEU A 337 -1.34 -10.63 -16.50
N ARG A 338 -2.16 -11.56 -15.99
CA ARG A 338 -3.03 -11.28 -14.83
C ARG A 338 -2.21 -11.01 -13.56
N THR A 339 -0.99 -11.53 -13.48
CA THR A 339 -0.10 -11.35 -12.33
C THR A 339 0.23 -9.90 -12.03
N GLY A 340 0.30 -9.05 -13.05
CA GLY A 340 0.78 -7.66 -12.95
C GLY A 340 2.29 -7.50 -13.12
N LEU A 341 3.05 -8.60 -13.25
CA LEU A 341 4.51 -8.55 -13.44
C LEU A 341 4.92 -7.92 -14.77
N LEU A 342 4.11 -8.11 -15.81
CA LEU A 342 4.37 -7.69 -17.17
C LEU A 342 3.60 -6.43 -17.55
N PRO A 343 4.15 -5.58 -18.43
CA PRO A 343 3.46 -4.39 -18.89
C PRO A 343 2.19 -4.75 -19.66
N LEU A 344 1.11 -4.05 -19.34
CA LEU A 344 -0.14 -4.05 -20.13
C LEU A 344 -0.09 -2.92 -21.17
N THR A 345 -0.58 -3.23 -22.36
CA THR A 345 -0.62 -2.38 -23.55
C THR A 345 -2.07 -1.99 -23.88
N PRO A 346 -2.32 -0.96 -24.71
CA PRO A 346 -3.68 -0.62 -25.13
C PRO A 346 -4.45 -1.77 -25.76
N ARG A 347 -3.75 -2.71 -26.42
CA ARG A 347 -4.35 -3.89 -27.05
C ARG A 347 -4.99 -4.84 -26.05
N ASP A 348 -4.51 -4.82 -24.81
CA ASP A 348 -5.05 -5.67 -23.75
C ASP A 348 -6.42 -5.16 -23.26
N ARG A 349 -6.83 -3.94 -23.66
CA ARG A 349 -8.10 -3.30 -23.28
C ARG A 349 -8.34 -3.28 -21.75
N VAL A 350 -7.26 -3.43 -20.97
CA VAL A 350 -7.26 -3.34 -19.51
C VAL A 350 -6.67 -1.98 -19.13
N GLY A 351 -7.49 -1.12 -18.52
CA GLY A 351 -7.05 0.22 -18.09
C GLY A 351 -5.98 0.21 -16.98
N PHE A 352 -5.32 1.36 -16.77
CA PHE A 352 -4.56 1.82 -15.59
C PHE A 352 -3.37 0.97 -15.03
N TYR A 353 -2.66 0.17 -15.83
CA TYR A 353 -1.43 -0.54 -15.36
C TYR A 353 -0.12 -0.10 -16.03
N ARG A 354 -0.12 0.96 -16.85
CA ARG A 354 1.12 1.49 -17.46
C ARG A 354 2.07 2.02 -16.36
N GLY A 355 3.32 1.58 -16.36
CA GLY A 355 4.37 2.06 -15.45
C GLY A 355 4.34 1.51 -14.02
N ILE A 356 3.44 0.57 -13.72
CA ILE A 356 3.29 -0.07 -12.40
C ILE A 356 3.93 -1.46 -12.36
N ALA A 357 3.93 -2.16 -13.52
CA ALA A 357 4.52 -3.47 -13.66
C ALA A 357 6.05 -3.43 -13.44
N PRO A 358 6.62 -4.33 -12.63
CA PRO A 358 8.05 -4.34 -12.32
C PRO A 358 8.96 -4.62 -13.51
N LEU A 359 8.49 -5.33 -14.54
CA LEU A 359 9.26 -5.64 -15.75
C LEU A 359 8.96 -4.67 -16.91
N ASP A 360 8.32 -3.53 -16.63
CA ASP A 360 8.01 -2.52 -17.63
C ASP A 360 9.28 -1.73 -18.02
N ALA A 361 9.71 -1.88 -19.28
CA ALA A 361 10.87 -1.17 -19.79
C ALA A 361 10.64 0.34 -20.03
N ALA A 362 9.38 0.80 -19.98
CA ALA A 362 9.03 2.21 -20.08
C ALA A 362 9.35 3.01 -18.79
N ILE A 363 9.72 2.34 -17.70
CA ILE A 363 10.21 3.02 -16.49
C ILE A 363 11.54 3.74 -16.84
N PRO A 364 11.67 5.06 -16.57
CA PRO A 364 12.86 5.84 -16.92
C PRO A 364 14.16 5.27 -16.35
N GLU A 365 15.30 5.45 -17.03
CA GLU A 365 16.62 5.00 -16.51
C GLU A 365 17.04 5.76 -15.24
N THR A 366 16.56 7.00 -15.08
CA THR A 366 16.76 7.80 -13.87
C THR A 366 15.94 7.28 -12.69
N ALA A 367 14.91 6.46 -12.93
CA ALA A 367 14.17 5.84 -11.86
C ALA A 367 15.03 4.75 -11.23
N THR A 368 15.16 4.79 -9.90
CA THR A 368 15.83 3.75 -9.12
C THR A 368 14.79 2.98 -8.30
N PRO A 369 13.89 2.21 -8.93
CA PRO A 369 12.88 1.48 -8.19
C PRO A 369 13.55 0.45 -7.28
N SER A 370 13.01 0.26 -6.08
CA SER A 370 13.54 -0.68 -5.09
C SER A 370 13.60 -2.11 -5.60
N CYS A 371 12.80 -2.43 -6.61
CA CYS A 371 12.69 -3.75 -7.20
C CYS A 371 13.78 -4.04 -8.23
N TRP A 372 14.50 -3.06 -8.77
CA TRP A 372 15.53 -3.31 -9.81
C TRP A 372 16.92 -3.53 -9.23
N PRO A 373 17.69 -4.47 -9.80
CA PRO A 373 19.04 -4.74 -9.34
C PRO A 373 19.95 -3.58 -9.75
N ARG A 374 20.86 -3.21 -8.86
CA ARG A 374 21.85 -2.15 -9.12
C ARG A 374 23.23 -2.77 -9.24
N TYR A 375 24.04 -2.28 -10.17
CA TYR A 375 25.47 -2.61 -10.26
C TYR A 375 26.25 -1.31 -10.45
N ARG A 376 27.31 -1.12 -9.64
CA ARG A 376 28.06 0.15 -9.58
C ARG A 376 27.16 1.39 -9.47
N ARG A 377 26.14 1.30 -8.61
CA ARG A 377 25.10 2.33 -8.36
C ARG A 377 24.15 2.62 -9.54
N VAL A 378 24.30 1.96 -10.67
CA VAL A 378 23.43 2.10 -11.85
C VAL A 378 22.36 1.01 -11.83
N SER A 379 21.10 1.42 -11.98
CA SER A 379 19.97 0.50 -12.10
C SER A 379 20.07 -0.30 -13.41
N GLN A 380 19.89 -1.61 -13.32
CA GLN A 380 19.92 -2.49 -14.47
C GLN A 380 18.48 -2.79 -14.88
N LYS A 381 18.18 -2.68 -16.18
CA LYS A 381 16.82 -2.83 -16.72
C LYS A 381 16.53 -4.26 -17.17
N ALA A 382 15.30 -4.71 -16.96
CA ALA A 382 14.85 -6.06 -17.35
C ALA A 382 15.01 -6.33 -18.85
N SER A 383 14.81 -5.32 -19.70
CA SER A 383 14.96 -5.43 -21.16
C SER A 383 16.37 -5.80 -21.62
N ARG A 384 17.41 -5.61 -20.80
CA ARG A 384 18.79 -6.02 -21.11
C ARG A 384 19.08 -7.48 -20.77
N TYR A 385 18.16 -8.15 -20.06
CA TYR A 385 18.34 -9.49 -19.50
C TYR A 385 17.13 -10.40 -19.77
N VAL A 386 16.48 -10.22 -20.92
CA VAL A 386 15.28 -10.99 -21.31
C VAL A 386 15.60 -12.48 -21.41
N ASN A 387 16.79 -12.83 -21.88
CA ASN A 387 17.21 -14.23 -22.00
C ASN A 387 17.37 -14.89 -20.63
N GLU A 388 17.90 -14.18 -19.62
CA GLU A 388 17.95 -14.66 -18.24
C GLU A 388 16.56 -14.85 -17.65
N LEU A 389 15.66 -13.88 -17.84
CA LEU A 389 14.26 -13.98 -17.42
C LEU A 389 13.57 -15.20 -18.03
N VAL A 390 13.71 -15.40 -19.33
CA VAL A 390 13.08 -16.52 -20.04
C VAL A 390 13.69 -17.85 -19.60
N ARG A 391 15.02 -17.96 -19.48
CA ARG A 391 15.67 -19.18 -18.97
C ARG A 391 15.23 -19.53 -17.55
N GLY A 392 15.10 -18.53 -16.68
CA GLY A 392 14.61 -18.74 -15.31
C GLY A 392 13.16 -19.23 -15.28
N PHE A 393 12.32 -18.71 -16.17
CA PHE A 393 10.93 -19.14 -16.34
C PHE A 393 10.87 -20.58 -16.87
N GLU A 394 11.65 -20.90 -17.90
CA GLU A 394 11.73 -22.22 -18.52
C GLU A 394 12.32 -23.29 -17.59
N ALA A 395 13.17 -22.91 -16.63
CA ALA A 395 13.60 -23.83 -15.59
C ALA A 395 12.41 -24.37 -14.78
N VAL A 396 11.41 -23.53 -14.47
CA VAL A 396 10.17 -23.97 -13.81
C VAL A 396 9.30 -24.83 -14.72
N VAL A 397 9.26 -24.51 -16.02
CA VAL A 397 8.59 -25.36 -17.02
C VAL A 397 9.19 -26.76 -17.01
N GLY A 398 10.53 -26.87 -16.92
CA GLY A 398 11.23 -28.15 -16.84
C GLY A 398 10.88 -28.93 -15.57
N VAL A 399 10.86 -28.28 -14.41
CA VAL A 399 10.48 -28.91 -13.13
C VAL A 399 9.06 -29.48 -13.19
N PHE A 400 8.11 -28.72 -13.76
CA PHE A 400 6.71 -29.16 -13.88
C PHE A 400 6.39 -29.92 -15.18
N ALA A 401 7.41 -30.38 -15.91
CA ALA A 401 7.20 -31.29 -17.05
C ALA A 401 6.79 -32.69 -16.59
N THR A 402 7.13 -33.06 -15.36
CA THR A 402 6.88 -34.37 -14.75
C THR A 402 5.56 -34.34 -13.96
N PRO A 403 4.54 -35.14 -14.33
CA PRO A 403 3.23 -35.14 -13.65
C PRO A 403 3.30 -35.45 -12.14
N GLU A 404 4.29 -36.22 -11.71
CA GLU A 404 4.52 -36.58 -10.31
C GLU A 404 4.86 -35.34 -9.48
N LEU A 405 5.82 -34.53 -9.95
CA LEU A 405 6.23 -33.28 -9.30
C LEU A 405 5.10 -32.24 -9.28
N VAL A 406 4.23 -32.24 -10.30
CA VAL A 406 3.03 -31.41 -10.32
C VAL A 406 2.08 -31.78 -9.18
N ARG A 407 1.83 -33.08 -8.98
CA ARG A 407 0.96 -33.58 -7.90
C ARG A 407 1.59 -33.33 -6.53
N GLU A 408 2.87 -33.64 -6.38
CA GLU A 408 3.63 -33.43 -5.14
C GLU A 408 3.56 -31.98 -4.70
N PHE A 409 3.90 -31.03 -5.57
CA PHE A 409 3.82 -29.60 -5.26
C PHE A 409 2.42 -29.18 -4.82
N PHE A 410 1.37 -29.67 -5.49
CA PHE A 410 0.01 -29.33 -5.10
C PHE A 410 -0.35 -29.85 -3.71
N HIS A 411 0.03 -31.09 -3.40
CA HIS A 411 -0.27 -31.75 -2.12
C HIS A 411 0.56 -31.20 -0.95
N GLU A 412 1.84 -30.89 -1.18
CA GLU A 412 2.75 -30.44 -0.13
C GLU A 412 2.70 -28.93 0.11
N ILE A 413 2.44 -28.14 -0.94
CA ILE A 413 2.56 -26.68 -0.87
C ILE A 413 1.19 -25.99 -0.91
N ILE A 414 0.32 -26.36 -1.84
CA ILE A 414 -0.96 -25.65 -2.03
C ILE A 414 -2.03 -26.13 -1.05
N LEU A 415 -2.17 -27.45 -0.88
CA LEU A 415 -3.24 -28.06 -0.09
C LEU A 415 -3.15 -27.75 1.42
N PRO A 416 -1.97 -27.74 2.08
CA PRO A 416 -1.88 -27.53 3.53
C PRO A 416 -2.26 -26.12 3.99
N VAL A 417 -2.22 -25.13 3.10
CA VAL A 417 -2.62 -23.73 3.39
C VAL A 417 -4.13 -23.60 3.65
N ARG A 418 -4.92 -24.66 3.40
CA ARG A 418 -6.28 -24.79 3.94
C ARG A 418 -6.23 -24.80 5.46
N ARG A 419 -6.35 -23.66 6.16
CA ARG A 419 -6.97 -23.58 7.52
C ARG A 419 -6.89 -22.22 8.25
N GLN A 420 -6.09 -21.22 7.85
CA GLN A 420 -5.75 -20.12 8.77
C GLN A 420 -6.58 -18.82 8.59
N GLU A 421 -6.51 -18.09 7.46
CA GLU A 421 -7.34 -16.88 7.23
C GLU A 421 -8.19 -16.86 5.94
N LEU A 422 -9.15 -15.93 5.91
CA LEU A 422 -9.97 -15.60 4.75
C LEU A 422 -9.13 -14.78 3.76
N GLY A 423 -9.03 -15.23 2.50
CA GLY A 423 -8.16 -14.61 1.49
C GLY A 423 -8.59 -13.18 1.13
N ARG A 424 -7.63 -12.26 0.94
CA ARG A 424 -7.91 -10.90 0.45
C ARG A 424 -8.50 -10.97 -0.96
N VAL A 425 -9.56 -10.21 -1.19
CA VAL A 425 -10.25 -10.11 -2.49
C VAL A 425 -10.18 -8.66 -2.97
N LEU A 426 -9.73 -8.46 -4.21
CA LEU A 426 -9.70 -7.15 -4.85
C LEU A 426 -10.94 -6.95 -5.73
N LEU A 427 -11.99 -6.36 -5.16
CA LEU A 427 -13.21 -6.03 -5.92
C LEU A 427 -13.01 -4.86 -6.89
N ARG A 428 -12.10 -3.94 -6.56
CA ARG A 428 -11.66 -2.83 -7.40
C ARG A 428 -10.15 -2.64 -7.23
N ALA A 429 -9.48 -2.08 -8.24
CA ALA A 429 -8.06 -1.75 -8.14
C ALA A 429 -7.83 -0.63 -7.11
N SER A 430 -6.81 -0.77 -6.25
CA SER A 430 -6.48 0.19 -5.19
C SER A 430 -6.29 1.62 -5.72
N ALA A 431 -5.72 1.79 -6.92
CA ALA A 431 -5.56 3.08 -7.56
C ALA A 431 -6.89 3.82 -7.85
N GLN A 432 -7.98 3.07 -8.11
CA GLN A 432 -9.30 3.66 -8.30
C GLN A 432 -9.87 4.16 -6.97
N TYR A 433 -9.68 3.40 -5.89
CA TYR A 433 -10.03 3.86 -4.54
C TYR A 433 -9.21 5.09 -4.15
N GLY A 434 -7.93 5.14 -4.48
CA GLY A 434 -7.09 6.30 -4.25
C GLY A 434 -7.57 7.57 -4.99
N ARG A 435 -8.13 7.42 -6.20
CA ARG A 435 -8.78 8.54 -6.90
C ARG A 435 -10.06 8.99 -6.21
N LEU A 436 -10.99 8.06 -5.97
CA LEU A 436 -12.24 8.37 -5.25
C LEU A 436 -11.99 9.04 -3.90
N LEU A 437 -10.93 8.61 -3.20
CA LEU A 437 -10.54 9.22 -1.93
C LEU A 437 -10.06 10.66 -2.12
N ARG A 438 -9.19 10.93 -3.10
CA ARG A 438 -8.72 12.29 -3.41
C ARG A 438 -9.86 13.22 -3.84
N ASP A 439 -10.71 12.75 -4.74
CA ASP A 439 -11.86 13.52 -5.23
C ASP A 439 -12.83 13.83 -4.07
N SER A 440 -12.93 12.94 -3.07
CA SER A 440 -13.76 13.18 -1.88
C SER A 440 -13.26 14.32 -0.99
N PHE A 441 -12.02 14.78 -1.17
CA PHE A 441 -11.42 15.88 -0.41
C PHE A 441 -11.58 17.26 -1.07
N GLU A 442 -12.22 17.34 -2.24
CA GLU A 442 -12.58 18.62 -2.83
C GLU A 442 -13.46 19.43 -1.86
N ALA A 443 -13.22 20.74 -1.81
CA ALA A 443 -13.85 21.63 -0.84
C ALA A 443 -15.38 21.61 -0.90
N GLY A 444 -15.97 21.44 -2.09
CA GLY A 444 -17.42 21.33 -2.27
C GLY A 444 -18.05 20.10 -1.61
N ASN A 445 -17.25 19.11 -1.19
CA ASN A 445 -17.74 17.97 -0.41
C ASN A 445 -17.59 18.18 1.10
N MET A 446 -17.01 19.31 1.52
CA MET A 446 -16.66 19.61 2.91
C MET A 446 -17.51 20.73 3.53
N ILE A 447 -18.44 21.31 2.76
CA ILE A 447 -19.23 22.50 3.15
C ILE A 447 -20.22 22.15 4.25
N SER A 448 -20.81 20.96 4.21
CA SER A 448 -21.72 20.51 5.28
C SER A 448 -21.43 19.08 5.73
N ALA A 449 -21.76 18.80 6.99
CA ALA A 449 -21.61 17.48 7.57
C ALA A 449 -22.35 16.44 6.72
N GLY A 450 -21.63 15.40 6.28
CA GLY A 450 -22.20 14.30 5.51
C GLY A 450 -22.29 14.49 3.99
N GLU A 451 -21.89 15.65 3.43
CA GLU A 451 -21.73 15.80 1.97
C GLU A 451 -20.69 14.84 1.40
N ARG A 452 -19.52 14.75 2.03
CA ARG A 452 -18.48 13.79 1.66
C ARG A 452 -18.98 12.35 1.68
N TRP A 453 -19.78 11.98 2.67
CA TRP A 453 -20.43 10.67 2.72
C TRP A 453 -21.36 10.47 1.51
N ARG A 454 -22.25 11.43 1.21
CA ARG A 454 -23.15 11.35 0.05
C ARG A 454 -22.38 11.23 -1.27
N ARG A 455 -21.28 11.99 -1.44
CA ARG A 455 -20.39 11.90 -2.61
C ARG A 455 -19.77 10.51 -2.75
N LEU A 456 -19.18 9.98 -1.67
CA LEU A 456 -18.54 8.67 -1.65
C LEU A 456 -19.56 7.54 -1.89
N ALA A 457 -20.71 7.58 -1.24
CA ALA A 457 -21.77 6.60 -1.41
C ALA A 457 -22.28 6.57 -2.85
N ARG A 458 -22.56 7.73 -3.46
CA ARG A 458 -22.95 7.81 -4.87
C ARG A 458 -21.86 7.24 -5.80
N ALA A 459 -20.61 7.64 -5.62
CA ALA A 459 -19.50 7.22 -6.47
C ALA A 459 -19.23 5.70 -6.40
N CYS A 460 -19.27 5.13 -5.19
CA CYS A 460 -19.13 3.70 -5.00
C CYS A 460 -20.33 2.94 -5.56
N CYS A 461 -21.57 3.42 -5.36
CA CYS A 461 -22.77 2.78 -5.91
C CYS A 461 -22.77 2.74 -7.44
N ALA A 462 -22.20 3.74 -8.11
CA ALA A 462 -22.12 3.79 -9.57
C ALA A 462 -21.24 2.68 -10.18
N SER A 463 -20.30 2.11 -9.40
CA SER A 463 -19.29 1.18 -9.92
C SER A 463 -19.04 -0.04 -9.01
N ALA A 464 -19.90 -0.28 -8.02
CA ALA A 464 -19.84 -1.45 -7.17
C ALA A 464 -20.82 -2.51 -7.69
N PRO A 465 -20.54 -3.80 -7.47
CA PRO A 465 -21.38 -4.88 -7.97
C PRO A 465 -22.75 -4.95 -7.30
N ASN A 466 -22.85 -4.48 -6.06
CA ASN A 466 -24.11 -4.37 -5.33
C ASN A 466 -24.01 -3.29 -4.25
N ARG A 467 -25.17 -2.85 -3.75
CA ARG A 467 -25.28 -1.80 -2.74
C ARG A 467 -24.54 -2.10 -1.44
N ARG A 468 -24.49 -3.37 -0.99
CA ARG A 468 -23.78 -3.75 0.25
C ARG A 468 -22.27 -3.51 0.11
N VAL A 469 -21.68 -3.94 -1.01
CA VAL A 469 -20.27 -3.68 -1.33
C VAL A 469 -20.03 -2.18 -1.46
N ALA A 470 -20.87 -1.46 -2.20
CA ALA A 470 -20.75 -0.02 -2.41
C ALA A 470 -20.66 0.77 -1.09
N LEU A 471 -21.55 0.47 -0.14
CA LEU A 471 -21.58 1.14 1.16
C LEU A 471 -20.37 0.75 2.03
N ALA A 472 -19.86 -0.48 1.92
CA ALA A 472 -18.65 -0.89 2.62
C ALA A 472 -17.40 -0.20 2.07
N GLU A 473 -17.30 -0.03 0.75
CA GLU A 473 -16.26 0.78 0.11
C GLU A 473 -16.33 2.23 0.59
N ALA A 474 -17.50 2.86 0.50
CA ALA A 474 -17.71 4.25 0.89
C ALA A 474 -17.36 4.49 2.38
N ARG A 475 -17.70 3.56 3.28
CA ARG A 475 -17.35 3.66 4.72
C ARG A 475 -15.85 3.60 4.97
N SER A 476 -15.15 2.75 4.23
CA SER A 476 -13.68 2.66 4.33
C SER A 476 -13.03 3.96 3.84
N LEU A 477 -13.47 4.47 2.69
CA LEU A 477 -12.99 5.73 2.14
C LEU A 477 -13.32 6.94 3.03
N LEU A 478 -14.48 6.94 3.70
CA LEU A 478 -14.84 7.99 4.66
C LEU A 478 -13.83 8.07 5.81
N ARG A 479 -13.29 6.92 6.24
CA ARG A 479 -12.20 6.82 7.24
C ARG A 479 -10.81 7.06 6.68
N CYS A 480 -10.71 7.42 5.39
CA CYS A 480 -9.46 7.58 4.66
C CYS A 480 -8.63 6.29 4.58
N ASP A 481 -9.31 5.16 4.46
CA ASP A 481 -8.72 3.85 4.21
C ASP A 481 -9.05 3.37 2.80
N ILE A 482 -8.14 2.60 2.21
CA ILE A 482 -8.43 1.82 1.02
C ILE A 482 -9.28 0.60 1.45
N PRO A 483 -10.45 0.36 0.81
CA PRO A 483 -11.29 -0.80 1.14
C PRO A 483 -10.54 -2.13 1.04
N LYS A 484 -10.77 -3.01 2.01
CA LYS A 484 -10.19 -4.34 2.06
C LYS A 484 -11.28 -5.39 2.29
N PHE A 485 -11.39 -6.33 1.36
CA PHE A 485 -12.38 -7.41 1.41
C PHE A 485 -11.70 -8.75 1.63
N ARG A 486 -12.41 -9.66 2.29
CA ARG A 486 -12.00 -11.05 2.44
C ARG A 486 -13.11 -11.99 1.94
N THR A 487 -12.74 -13.21 1.56
CA THR A 487 -13.72 -14.30 1.32
C THR A 487 -14.50 -14.59 2.60
N ARG A 488 -15.72 -15.17 2.51
CA ARG A 488 -16.46 -15.63 3.71
C ARG A 488 -16.08 -17.02 4.18
N ARG A 489 -15.57 -17.85 3.28
CA ARG A 489 -15.20 -19.25 3.56
C ARG A 489 -13.70 -19.43 3.33
N ARG A 490 -13.11 -20.26 4.19
CA ARG A 490 -11.75 -20.77 3.99
C ARG A 490 -11.79 -21.75 2.82
N THR A 491 -11.05 -21.44 1.76
CA THR A 491 -10.91 -22.29 0.57
C THR A 491 -9.43 -22.55 0.32
N VAL A 492 -9.12 -23.55 -0.49
CA VAL A 492 -7.75 -23.71 -1.01
C VAL A 492 -7.38 -22.41 -1.73
N PRO A 493 -6.11 -21.97 -1.63
CA PRO A 493 -5.59 -20.89 -2.47
C PRO A 493 -5.89 -21.08 -3.95
N VAL A 494 -5.63 -22.26 -4.51
CA VAL A 494 -5.83 -22.59 -5.91
C VAL A 494 -6.42 -24.01 -6.01
N SER A 495 -7.49 -24.17 -6.77
CA SER A 495 -8.09 -25.47 -7.08
C SER A 495 -7.18 -26.27 -8.01
N TRP A 496 -7.25 -27.60 -7.93
CA TRP A 496 -6.50 -28.47 -8.84
C TRP A 496 -6.75 -28.12 -10.31
N LYS A 497 -8.00 -27.88 -10.69
CA LYS A 497 -8.39 -27.52 -12.07
C LYS A 497 -7.68 -26.26 -12.57
N ARG A 498 -7.59 -25.19 -11.76
CA ARG A 498 -6.90 -23.96 -12.18
C ARG A 498 -5.39 -24.12 -12.13
N PHE A 499 -4.87 -24.84 -11.14
CA PHE A 499 -3.45 -25.12 -11.02
C PHE A 499 -2.94 -25.91 -12.24
N SER A 500 -3.62 -27.00 -12.62
CA SER A 500 -3.25 -27.83 -13.78
C SER A 500 -3.37 -27.06 -15.10
N ALA A 501 -4.42 -26.24 -15.26
CA ALA A 501 -4.56 -25.35 -16.42
C ALA A 501 -3.42 -24.33 -16.50
N ALA A 502 -3.06 -23.70 -15.38
CA ALA A 502 -1.95 -22.72 -15.34
C ALA A 502 -0.60 -23.35 -15.70
N ILE A 503 -0.38 -24.61 -15.34
CA ILE A 503 0.80 -25.40 -15.74
C ILE A 503 0.80 -25.68 -17.25
N ALA A 504 -0.33 -26.12 -17.80
CA ALA A 504 -0.45 -26.38 -19.24
C ALA A 504 -0.12 -25.15 -20.10
N GLU A 505 -0.43 -23.95 -19.60
CA GLU A 505 -0.17 -22.68 -20.27
C GLU A 505 1.25 -22.11 -20.07
N LEU A 506 2.13 -22.77 -19.31
CA LEU A 506 3.47 -22.25 -19.01
C LEU A 506 4.33 -22.10 -20.27
N LYS A 507 4.28 -23.06 -21.21
CA LYS A 507 5.08 -23.00 -22.45
C LYS A 507 4.74 -21.77 -23.30
N ASP A 508 3.45 -21.47 -23.44
CA ASP A 508 3.00 -20.28 -24.17
C ASP A 508 3.31 -18.99 -23.41
N SER A 509 3.27 -19.05 -22.08
CA SER A 509 3.59 -17.93 -21.20
C SER A 509 5.09 -17.57 -21.25
N SER A 510 5.99 -18.53 -21.48
CA SER A 510 7.42 -18.23 -21.74
C SER A 510 7.60 -17.36 -22.99
N ARG A 511 6.91 -17.71 -24.09
CA ARG A 511 6.93 -16.91 -25.34
C ARG A 511 6.35 -15.52 -25.11
N LEU A 512 5.27 -15.43 -24.35
CA LEU A 512 4.62 -14.17 -23.98
C LEU A 512 5.53 -13.27 -23.13
N LEU A 513 6.23 -13.84 -22.13
CA LEU A 513 7.18 -13.14 -21.28
C LEU A 513 8.23 -12.40 -22.13
N ARG A 514 8.88 -13.12 -23.04
CA ARG A 514 9.90 -12.57 -23.96
C ARG A 514 9.35 -11.38 -24.74
N ARG A 515 8.19 -11.57 -25.38
CA ARG A 515 7.55 -10.54 -26.22
C ARG A 515 7.14 -9.31 -25.42
N ARG A 516 6.56 -9.48 -24.23
CA ARG A 516 6.00 -8.37 -23.43
C ARG A 516 7.07 -7.48 -22.82
N VAL A 517 8.15 -8.06 -22.32
CA VAL A 517 9.29 -7.29 -21.79
C VAL A 517 9.93 -6.44 -22.90
N LEU A 518 10.04 -6.98 -24.12
CA LEU A 518 10.54 -6.23 -25.28
C LEU A 518 9.57 -5.16 -25.76
N LEU A 519 8.26 -5.44 -25.86
CA LEU A 519 7.27 -4.44 -26.29
C LEU A 519 7.21 -3.21 -25.37
N GLY A 520 7.54 -3.38 -24.08
CA GLY A 520 7.71 -2.26 -23.15
C GLY A 520 8.76 -1.22 -23.61
N THR A 521 9.75 -1.62 -24.42
CA THR A 521 10.78 -0.69 -24.95
C THR A 521 10.27 0.11 -26.16
N GLY A 522 9.40 -0.49 -26.99
CA GLY A 522 8.91 0.11 -28.24
C GLY A 522 7.92 1.26 -28.06
N VAL A 523 7.21 1.33 -26.93
CA VAL A 523 6.26 2.43 -26.63
C VAL A 523 6.98 3.80 -26.55
N HIS A 524 8.28 3.82 -26.20
CA HIS A 524 9.08 5.04 -26.23
C HIS A 524 9.42 5.53 -27.65
N ARG A 525 9.53 4.63 -28.64
CA ARG A 525 9.78 5.02 -30.04
C ARG A 525 8.53 5.66 -30.67
N ALA A 526 7.34 5.16 -30.37
CA ALA A 526 6.09 5.72 -30.90
C ALA A 526 5.84 7.17 -30.45
N LYS A 527 6.26 7.56 -29.23
CA LYS A 527 6.17 8.95 -28.76
C LYS A 527 7.23 9.89 -29.34
N LYS A 528 8.38 9.39 -29.81
CA LYS A 528 9.36 10.21 -30.54
C LYS A 528 8.95 10.42 -32.01
N ALA A 529 8.22 9.48 -32.60
CA ALA A 529 7.71 9.59 -33.97
C ALA A 529 6.46 10.49 -34.10
N SER A 530 5.74 10.78 -33.00
CA SER A 530 4.54 11.63 -33.00
C SER A 530 4.79 13.06 -32.49
N GLY A 531 6.06 13.47 -32.35
CA GLY A 531 6.46 14.81 -31.87
C GLY A 531 7.14 15.67 -32.93
N SER A 532 7.03 15.30 -34.20
CA SER A 532 7.57 16.02 -35.35
C SER A 532 6.53 15.94 -36.46
N LEU A 533 5.50 16.79 -36.38
CA LEU A 533 4.76 17.34 -37.53
C LEU A 533 3.74 18.37 -36.99
N ARG A 534 4.10 19.64 -37.23
CA ARG A 534 3.37 20.90 -37.09
C ARG A 534 3.21 21.49 -35.70
#